data_AF-A0A2M7DXC0-F1
#
_entry.id   AF-A0A2M7DXC0-F1
#
_cell.length_a   1.000
_cell.length_b   1.000
_cell.length_c   1.000
_cell.angle_alpha   90.00
_cell.angle_beta   90.00
_cell.angle_gamma   90.00
#
_symmetry.space_group_name_H-M   'P 1'
#
loop_
_entity.id
_entity.type
_entity.pdbx_description
1 polymer ?
#
loop_
_entity_poly.entity_id
_entity_poly.type
_entity_poly.pdbx_seq_one_letter_code
_entity_poly.pdbx_strand_id
1 'polypeptide(L)' 'MTVDEYNKAVDMHSDGVYRFILKNIKNSDKAKDIVQDTYEKLWLNIKNVNFEKVKSYIFTTAYHTLIDLVR' A
#
# COMPACT_ATOMS: atom_id res chain seq x y z
N MET A 1 -3.03 -5.19 14.00
CA MET A 1 -3.48 -3.80 14.14
C MET A 1 -4.99 -3.74 14.33
N THR A 2 -5.49 -2.64 14.90
CA THR A 2 -6.92 -2.34 14.99
C THR A 2 -7.44 -1.64 13.72
N VAL A 3 -8.76 -1.50 13.60
CA VAL A 3 -9.37 -0.73 12.51
C VAL A 3 -8.92 0.73 12.53
N ASP A 4 -8.78 1.32 13.72
CA ASP A 4 -8.32 2.70 13.85
C ASP A 4 -6.85 2.87 13.40
N GLU A 5 -6.01 1.88 13.72
CA GLU A 5 -4.62 1.84 13.26
C GLU A 5 -4.52 1.66 11.74
N TYR A 6 -5.42 0.86 11.15
CA TYR A 6 -5.53 0.75 9.69
C TYR A 6 -5.90 2.08 9.05
N ASN A 7 -6.94 2.76 9.56
CA ASN A 7 -7.37 4.06 9.05
C ASN A 7 -6.23 5.10 9.15
N LYS A 8 -5.53 5.12 10.28
CA LYS A 8 -4.32 5.96 10.45
C LYS A 8 -3.25 5.65 9.43
N ALA A 9 -2.99 4.37 9.14
CA ALA A 9 -2.01 3.98 8.13
C ALA A 9 -2.41 4.49 6.73
N VAL A 10 -3.70 4.38 6.37
CA VAL A 10 -4.24 4.93 5.11
C VAL A 10 -3.99 6.43 5.04
N ASP A 11 -4.40 7.19 6.06
CA ASP A 11 -4.25 8.65 6.08
C ASP A 11 -2.78 9.08 6.01
N MET A 12 -1.90 8.39 6.73
CA MET A 12 -0.49 8.76 6.85
C MET A 12 0.36 8.40 5.63
N HIS A 13 -0.01 7.37 4.87
CA HIS A 13 0.91 6.77 3.91
C HIS A 13 0.38 6.66 2.47
N SER A 14 -0.92 6.84 2.22
CA SER A 14 -1.49 6.64 0.87
C SER A 14 -0.86 7.52 -0.19
N ASP A 15 -0.67 8.81 0.08
CA ASP A 15 -0.02 9.73 -0.87
C ASP A 15 1.46 9.34 -1.12
N GLY A 16 2.17 8.90 -0.08
CA GLY A 16 3.55 8.42 -0.20
C GLY A 16 3.68 7.17 -1.07
N VAL A 17 2.79 6.19 -0.85
CA VAL A 17 2.73 4.96 -1.68
C VAL A 17 2.32 5.33 -3.11
N TYR A 18 1.31 6.17 -3.30
CA TYR A 18 0.88 6.62 -4.61
C TYR A 18 2.02 7.28 -5.40
N ARG A 19 2.74 8.24 -4.81
CA ARG A 19 3.87 8.93 -5.46
C ARG A 19 5.01 7.96 -5.78
N PHE A 20 5.28 7.01 -4.89
CA PHE A 20 6.28 5.97 -5.13
C PHE A 20 5.92 5.13 -6.36
N ILE A 21 4.69 4.65 -6.46
CA ILE A 21 4.23 3.85 -7.60
C ILE A 21 4.18 4.69 -8.88
N LEU A 22 3.57 5.87 -8.83
CA LEU A 22 3.44 6.77 -9.98
C LEU A 22 4.79 7.10 -10.62
N LYS A 23 5.82 7.32 -9.80
CA LYS A 23 7.19 7.59 -10.29
C LYS A 23 7.76 6.43 -11.12
N ASN A 24 7.36 5.18 -10.83
CA ASN A 24 7.87 4.00 -11.50
C ASN A 24 7.10 3.67 -12.79
N ILE A 25 5.77 3.78 -12.80
CA ILE A 25 4.93 3.37 -13.96
C ILE A 25 4.43 4.52 -14.82
N LYS A 26 4.50 5.77 -14.32
CA LYS A 26 4.02 6.97 -15.01
C LYS A 26 2.57 6.87 -15.51
N ASN A 27 1.76 6.06 -14.85
CA ASN A 27 0.35 5.87 -15.13
C ASN A 27 -0.44 6.11 -13.84
N SER A 28 -1.25 7.16 -13.80
CA SER A 28 -2.01 7.56 -12.61
C SER A 28 -3.06 6.54 -12.20
N ASP A 29 -3.75 5.95 -13.17
CA ASP A 29 -4.89 5.07 -12.90
C ASP A 29 -4.38 3.75 -12.33
N LYS A 30 -3.39 3.14 -12.99
CA LYS A 30 -2.71 1.96 -12.46
C LYS A 30 -2.05 2.21 -11.10
N ALA A 31 -1.56 3.42 -10.85
CA ALA A 31 -0.95 3.74 -9.55
C ALA A 31 -2.00 3.79 -8.43
N LYS A 32 -3.21 4.29 -8.71
CA LYS A 32 -4.34 4.24 -7.78
C LYS A 32 -4.77 2.79 -7.52
N ASP A 33 -4.88 1.99 -8.58
CA ASP A 33 -5.26 0.57 -8.46
C ASP A 33 -4.28 -0.20 -7.57
N ILE A 34 -2.96 0.01 -7.76
CA ILE A 34 -1.93 -0.63 -6.91
C ILE A 34 -2.02 -0.17 -5.46
N VAL A 35 -2.29 1.12 -5.20
CA VAL A 35 -2.48 1.62 -3.83
C VAL A 35 -3.69 0.95 -3.19
N GLN A 36 -4.80 0.85 -3.90
CA GLN A 36 -6.01 0.19 -3.43
C GLN A 36 -5.74 -1.28 -3.08
N ASP A 37 -5.15 -2.04 -4.00
CA ASP A 37 -4.82 -3.46 -3.79
C ASP A 37 -3.83 -3.65 -2.61
N THR A 38 -2.88 -2.72 -2.45
CA THR A 38 -1.97 -2.72 -1.29
C THR A 38 -2.72 -2.62 0.04
N TYR A 39 -3.70 -1.73 0.13
CA TYR A 39 -4.49 -1.56 1.35
C TYR A 39 -5.57 -2.63 1.54
N GLU A 40 -6.02 -3.28 0.47
CA GLU A 40 -6.85 -4.48 0.54
C GLU A 40 -6.06 -5.67 1.12
N LYS A 41 -4.84 -5.90 0.62
CA LYS A 41 -3.93 -6.92 1.17
C LYS A 41 -3.57 -6.65 2.63
N LEU A 42 -3.42 -5.38 3.01
CA LEU A 42 -3.24 -4.99 4.41
C LEU A 42 -4.46 -5.32 5.26
N TRP A 43 -5.66 -5.02 4.76
CA TRP A 43 -6.92 -5.28 5.45
C TRP A 43 -7.13 -6.77 5.72
N LEU A 44 -6.85 -7.62 4.71
CA LEU A 44 -6.93 -9.07 4.86
C LEU A 44 -5.95 -9.60 5.93
N ASN A 45 -4.81 -8.92 6.12
CA ASN A 45 -3.78 -9.27 7.10
C ASN A 45 -3.79 -8.41 8.36
N ILE A 46 -4.88 -7.66 8.60
CA ILE A 46 -4.94 -6.62 9.64
C ILE A 46 -4.55 -7.16 11.03
N LYS A 47 -4.95 -8.40 11.36
CA LYS A 47 -4.64 -9.03 12.65
C LYS A 47 -3.16 -9.43 12.81
N ASN A 48 -2.45 -9.64 11.70
CA ASN A 48 -1.09 -10.18 11.67
C ASN A 48 -0.01 -9.10 11.51
N VAL A 49 -0.39 -7.87 11.18
CA VAL A 49 0.55 -6.75 10.99
C VAL A 49 0.57 -5.88 12.24
N ASN A 50 1.78 -5.65 12.78
CA ASN A 50 2.03 -4.65 13.82
C ASN A 50 2.01 -3.25 13.18
N PHE A 51 1.26 -2.33 13.78
CA PHE A 51 1.16 -0.94 13.33
C PHE A 51 2.53 -0.25 13.19
N GLU A 52 3.48 -0.51 14.10
CA GLU A 52 4.84 0.06 14.03
C GLU A 52 5.58 -0.31 12.74
N LYS A 53 5.21 -1.45 12.14
CA LYS A 53 5.82 -1.97 10.91
C LYS A 53 4.95 -1.76 9.67
N VAL A 54 3.80 -1.08 9.80
CA VAL A 54 2.82 -0.95 8.71
C VAL A 54 3.40 -0.24 7.49
N LYS A 55 4.21 0.80 7.70
CA LYS A 55 4.87 1.53 6.62
C LYS A 55 5.76 0.62 5.78
N SER A 56 6.65 -0.15 6.40
CA SER A 56 7.50 -1.08 5.67
C SER A 56 6.67 -2.13 4.93
N TYR A 57 5.63 -2.66 5.58
CA TYR A 57 4.73 -3.65 4.99
C TYR A 57 4.05 -3.13 3.71
N ILE A 58 3.39 -1.96 3.77
CA ILE A 58 2.65 -1.43 2.60
C ILE A 58 3.56 -1.06 1.44
N PHE A 59 4.77 -0.52 1.70
CA PHE A 59 5.71 -0.19 0.62
C PHE A 59 6.25 -1.45 -0.06
N THR A 60 6.54 -2.51 0.71
CA THR A 60 6.94 -3.80 0.14
C THR A 60 5.80 -4.44 -0.66
N THR A 61 4.58 -4.44 -0.12
CA THR A 61 3.40 -4.98 -0.81
C THR A 61 3.10 -4.23 -2.11
N ALA A 62 3.18 -2.89 -2.09
CA ALA A 62 2.97 -2.06 -3.27
C ALA A 62 4.05 -2.30 -4.33
N TYR A 63 5.31 -2.50 -3.91
CA TYR A 63 6.40 -2.82 -4.82
C TYR A 63 6.22 -4.19 -5.50
N HIS A 64 5.84 -5.24 -4.76
CA HIS A 64 5.57 -6.55 -5.37
C HIS A 64 4.40 -6.48 -6.34
N THR A 65 3.31 -5.82 -5.96
CA THR A 65 2.13 -5.62 -6.82
C THR A 65 2.49 -4.85 -8.10
N LEU A 66 3.35 -3.85 -7.99
CA LEU A 66 3.92 -3.14 -9.12
C LEU A 66 4.71 -4.05 -10.07
N ILE A 67 5.62 -4.88 -9.53
CA ILE A 67 6.43 -5.79 -10.35
C ILE A 67 5.54 -6.79 -11.08
N ASP A 68 4.53 -7.35 -10.39
CA ASP A 68 3.58 -8.29 -10.99
C ASP A 68 2.79 -7.66 -12.15
N LEU A 69 2.46 -6.38 -12.06
CA LEU A 69 1.74 -5.64 -13.11
C LEU A 69 2.61 -5.27 -14.33
N VAL A 70 3.92 -5.14 -14.14
CA VAL A 70 4.88 -4.78 -15.21
C VAL A 70 5.46 -6.03 -15.91
N ARG A 71 5.31 -7.20 -15.29
CA ARG A 71 5.73 -8.48 -15.84
C ARG A 71 4.86 -8.95 -16.99
#